data_AF-A0A558BZL3-F1
#
_entry.id   AF-A0A558BZL3-F1
#
_cell.length_a   1.000
_cell.length_b   1.000
_cell.length_c   1.000
_cell.angle_alpha   90.00
_cell.angle_beta   90.00
_cell.angle_gamma   90.00
#
_symmetry.space_group_name_H-M   'P 1'
#
loop_
_entity.id
_entity.type
_entity.pdbx_description
1 polymer ?
#
loop_
_entity_poly.entity_id
_entity_poly.type
_entity_poly.pdbx_seq_one_letter_code
_entity_poly.pdbx_strand_id
1 'polypeptide(L)'
;MNAAAAAADDNSKANPTIDNPNVASDTEAPNPDAPVMTFAESQFDFGDIKPDSKVAHTFTFTNTGKTPLLIADATASCGCTTPNWTKEPVAPGAKGTLDVQFDSRGKQGLISKQVSVRANTQPSTTVIYIKGNVLTK
;
A
#
# COMPACT_ATOMS: atom_id res chain seq x y z
N MET A 1 -17.60 44.47 -12.26
CA MET A 1 -16.81 43.38 -12.86
C MET A 1 -16.27 42.55 -11.69
N ASN A 2 -16.68 41.28 -11.64
CA ASN A 2 -16.33 40.15 -10.74
C ASN A 2 -16.28 40.39 -9.21
N ALA A 3 -17.23 39.85 -8.43
CA ALA A 3 -17.39 38.44 -7.98
C ALA A 3 -16.35 38.06 -6.91
N ALA A 4 -16.75 37.95 -5.63
CA ALA A 4 -17.08 36.70 -4.89
C ALA A 4 -15.81 35.84 -4.63
N ALA A 5 -15.54 35.23 -3.47
CA ALA A 5 -16.37 34.59 -2.46
C ALA A 5 -15.53 34.45 -1.16
N ALA A 6 -16.10 34.70 0.03
CA ALA A 6 -16.60 33.69 0.97
C ALA A 6 -15.55 32.66 1.41
N ALA A 7 -15.01 32.87 2.60
CA ALA A 7 -14.26 31.89 3.37
C ALA A 7 -15.25 31.02 4.18
N ALA A 8 -15.23 29.72 3.96
CA ALA A 8 -15.76 28.72 4.88
C ALA A 8 -15.06 27.38 4.61
N ASP A 9 -14.44 26.80 5.64
CA ASP A 9 -14.36 25.35 5.90
C ASP A 9 -13.69 25.20 7.27
N ASP A 10 -14.44 25.13 8.36
CA ASP A 10 -15.08 23.94 8.96
C ASP A 10 -14.12 22.80 9.35
N ASN A 11 -13.78 22.86 10.64
CA ASN A 11 -13.37 21.82 11.57
C ASN A 11 -13.63 20.35 11.15
N SER A 12 -12.56 19.59 10.91
CA SER A 12 -12.58 18.13 11.03
C SER A 12 -11.33 17.64 11.74
N LYS A 13 -11.49 17.29 13.03
CA LYS A 13 -10.49 16.61 13.86
C LYS A 13 -10.12 15.26 13.22
N ALA A 14 -8.99 15.21 12.53
CA ALA A 14 -8.33 13.98 12.13
C ALA A 14 -7.11 13.74 13.04
N ASN A 15 -7.21 12.65 13.82
CA ASN A 15 -6.18 11.73 14.33
C ASN A 15 -4.70 12.18 14.17
N PRO A 16 -3.85 12.17 15.22
CA PRO A 16 -2.59 12.89 15.25
C PRO A 16 -1.75 12.53 14.03
N THR A 17 -1.57 13.54 13.17
CA THR A 17 -0.78 13.47 11.96
C THR A 17 0.65 13.13 12.33
N ILE A 18 1.06 11.90 12.04
CA ILE A 18 2.50 11.64 11.87
C ILE A 18 2.89 12.45 10.64
N ASP A 19 3.41 13.66 10.88
CA ASP A 19 4.02 14.51 9.87
C ASP A 19 5.20 13.75 9.25
N ASN A 20 4.94 13.03 8.15
CA ASN A 20 5.98 12.52 7.28
C ASN A 20 6.03 13.43 6.05
N PRO A 21 6.91 14.44 6.01
CA PRO A 21 6.95 15.48 4.97
C PRO A 21 7.41 14.97 3.60
N ASN A 22 7.44 13.65 3.38
CA ASN A 22 8.17 13.03 2.28
C ASN A 22 7.29 12.28 1.27
N VAL A 23 5.96 12.36 1.33
CA VAL A 23 5.14 11.85 0.21
C VAL A 23 5.38 12.73 -1.02
N ALA A 24 5.93 12.15 -2.09
CA ALA A 24 6.12 12.89 -3.34
C ALA A 24 4.76 13.37 -3.85
N SER A 25 4.64 14.67 -4.14
CA SER A 25 3.44 15.22 -4.76
C SER A 25 3.43 14.79 -6.24
N ASP A 26 2.31 14.25 -6.72
CA ASP A 26 2.17 13.70 -8.08
C ASP A 26 2.33 14.75 -9.21
N THR A 27 2.54 16.02 -8.86
CA THR A 27 2.69 17.17 -9.75
C THR A 27 4.12 17.72 -9.86
N GLU A 28 5.11 17.12 -9.18
CA GLU A 28 6.51 17.57 -9.23
C GLU A 28 7.33 16.78 -10.27
N ALA A 29 8.31 17.44 -10.90
CA ALA A 29 9.21 16.79 -11.85
C ALA A 29 9.98 15.64 -11.15
N PRO A 30 10.24 14.50 -11.82
CA PRO A 30 10.89 13.36 -11.16
C PRO A 30 12.27 13.74 -10.61
N ASN A 31 12.42 13.68 -9.29
CA ASN A 31 13.73 13.85 -8.66
C ASN A 31 14.60 12.61 -8.99
N PRO A 32 15.73 12.76 -9.70
CA PRO A 32 16.58 11.63 -10.09
C PRO A 32 17.25 10.92 -8.90
N ASP A 33 17.19 11.50 -7.71
CA ASP A 33 17.72 10.96 -6.48
C ASP A 33 16.62 10.45 -5.50
N ALA A 34 15.35 10.45 -5.94
CA ALA A 34 14.24 9.90 -5.18
C ALA A 34 14.43 8.40 -4.86
N PRO A 35 13.80 7.90 -3.79
CA PRO A 35 13.72 6.46 -3.59
C PRO A 35 12.80 5.85 -4.66
N VAL A 36 13.06 4.59 -5.00
CA VAL A 36 12.26 3.84 -5.97
C VAL A 36 11.90 2.52 -5.33
N MET A 37 10.60 2.24 -5.19
CA MET A 37 10.13 0.94 -4.69
C MET A 37 10.02 -0.03 -5.86
N THR A 38 10.72 -1.16 -5.78
CA THR A 38 10.58 -2.24 -6.76
C THR A 38 10.23 -3.54 -6.05
N PHE A 39 8.98 -3.98 -6.19
CA PHE A 39 8.56 -5.30 -5.70
C PHE A 39 9.12 -6.42 -6.58
N ALA A 40 9.50 -7.53 -5.96
CA ALA A 40 9.87 -8.75 -6.68
C ALA A 40 8.68 -9.36 -7.43
N GLU A 41 7.48 -9.17 -6.89
CA GLU A 41 6.21 -9.59 -7.48
C GLU A 41 5.10 -8.60 -7.10
N SER A 42 4.19 -8.32 -8.02
CA SER A 42 3.05 -7.41 -7.80
C SER A 42 1.74 -8.15 -7.53
N GLN A 43 1.73 -9.47 -7.64
CA GLN A 43 0.56 -10.29 -7.39
C GLN A 43 0.95 -11.64 -6.78
N PHE A 44 0.09 -12.14 -5.90
CA PHE A 44 0.16 -13.50 -5.37
C PHE A 44 -1.19 -14.19 -5.58
N ASP A 45 -1.20 -15.38 -6.17
CA ASP A 45 -2.38 -16.21 -6.32
C ASP A 45 -2.27 -17.43 -5.39
N PHE A 46 -3.19 -17.54 -4.45
CA PHE A 46 -3.21 -18.66 -3.49
C PHE A 46 -3.96 -19.89 -3.99
N GLY A 47 -4.51 -19.85 -5.22
CA GLY A 47 -5.29 -20.93 -5.80
C GLY A 47 -6.60 -21.18 -5.07
N ASP A 48 -6.99 -22.44 -4.99
CA ASP A 48 -8.22 -22.86 -4.30
C ASP A 48 -7.97 -23.06 -2.80
N ILE A 49 -8.76 -22.38 -1.97
CA ILE A 49 -8.76 -22.57 -0.51
C ILE A 49 -10.15 -22.92 0.00
N LYS A 50 -10.18 -23.60 1.16
CA LYS A 50 -11.43 -23.83 1.89
C LYS A 50 -11.95 -22.52 2.50
N PRO A 51 -13.26 -22.39 2.71
CA PRO A 51 -13.84 -21.34 3.55
C PRO A 51 -13.21 -21.29 4.94
N ASP A 52 -13.32 -20.14 5.59
CA ASP A 52 -12.88 -19.93 6.98
C ASP A 52 -11.39 -20.21 7.22
N SER A 53 -10.58 -20.06 6.17
CA SER A 53 -9.13 -20.25 6.17
C SER A 53 -8.39 -18.91 6.13
N LYS A 54 -7.13 -18.92 6.55
CA LYS A 54 -6.23 -17.76 6.44
C LYS A 54 -5.09 -18.09 5.52
N VAL A 55 -4.75 -17.13 4.64
CA VAL A 55 -3.59 -17.19 3.76
C VAL A 55 -2.69 -16.01 4.10
N ALA A 56 -1.38 -16.22 4.11
CA ALA A 56 -0.40 -15.16 4.30
C ALA A 56 0.64 -15.23 3.19
N HIS A 57 1.06 -14.08 2.68
CA HIS A 57 2.14 -13.96 1.71
C HIS A 57 3.02 -12.76 2.01
N THR A 58 4.33 -12.93 1.84
CA THR A 58 5.31 -11.87 2.08
C THR A 58 5.82 -11.35 0.74
N PHE A 59 5.41 -10.14 0.38
CA PHE A 59 5.95 -9.42 -0.75
C PHE A 59 7.27 -8.78 -0.36
N THR A 60 8.35 -9.12 -1.06
CA THR A 60 9.64 -8.45 -0.88
C THR A 60 9.78 -7.32 -1.89
N PHE A 61 10.23 -6.16 -1.43
CA PHE A 61 10.60 -5.05 -2.30
C PHE A 61 12.04 -4.61 -2.05
N THR A 62 12.64 -3.97 -3.04
CA THR A 62 13.98 -3.36 -2.97
C THR A 62 13.85 -1.87 -3.20
N ASN A 63 14.60 -1.07 -2.45
CA ASN A 63 14.80 0.34 -2.78
C ASN A 63 15.86 0.45 -3.89
N THR A 64 15.44 0.66 -5.13
CA THR A 64 16.33 0.81 -6.29
C THR A 64 16.69 2.27 -6.58
N GLY A 65 16.25 3.20 -5.72
CA GLY A 65 16.56 4.62 -5.80
C GLY A 65 17.84 5.00 -5.05
N LYS A 66 18.01 6.30 -4.77
CA LYS A 66 19.27 6.83 -4.21
C LYS A 66 19.16 7.42 -2.81
N THR A 67 17.95 7.58 -2.29
CA THR A 67 17.68 8.04 -0.93
C THR A 67 16.88 6.99 -0.15
N PRO A 68 16.82 7.04 1.19
CA PRO A 68 16.06 6.07 1.97
C PRO A 68 14.57 6.06 1.62
N LEU A 69 14.02 4.87 1.41
CA LEU A 69 12.61 4.63 1.16
C LEU A 69 11.88 4.49 2.49
N LEU A 70 10.76 5.20 2.64
CA LEU A 70 9.89 5.13 3.81
C LEU A 70 8.44 4.90 3.36
N ILE A 71 7.82 3.86 3.90
CA ILE A 71 6.40 3.57 3.69
C ILE A 71 5.59 4.36 4.71
N ALA A 72 4.70 5.22 4.20
CA ALA A 72 3.77 5.99 5.00
C ALA A 72 2.61 5.11 5.50
N ASP A 73 2.00 4.34 4.61
CA ASP A 73 0.93 3.39 4.95
C ASP A 73 0.79 2.27 3.92
N ALA A 74 0.21 1.16 4.36
CA ALA A 74 -0.33 0.14 3.48
C ALA A 74 -1.79 -0.10 3.84
N THR A 75 -2.67 0.07 2.86
CA THR A 75 -4.12 0.00 3.04
C THR A 75 -4.71 -1.08 2.14
N ALA A 76 -5.48 -2.00 2.72
CA ALA A 76 -6.20 -3.00 1.95
C ALA A 76 -7.63 -2.54 1.64
N SER A 77 -8.19 -3.04 0.53
CA SER A 77 -9.54 -2.66 0.08
C SER A 77 -10.68 -3.20 0.96
N CYS A 78 -10.43 -4.16 1.86
CA CYS A 78 -11.39 -4.72 2.81
C CYS A 78 -10.71 -5.04 4.15
N GLY A 79 -11.47 -5.05 5.25
CA GLY A 79 -11.00 -5.58 6.54
C GLY A 79 -10.70 -7.08 6.57
N CYS A 80 -10.93 -7.78 5.45
CA CYS A 80 -10.57 -9.18 5.26
C CYS A 80 -9.12 -9.38 4.81
N THR A 81 -8.37 -8.29 4.63
CA THR A 81 -6.97 -8.31 4.24
C THR A 81 -6.20 -7.37 5.15
N THR A 82 -5.13 -7.88 5.77
CA THR A 82 -4.33 -7.14 6.75
C THR A 82 -2.89 -7.05 6.27
N PRO A 83 -2.41 -5.85 5.90
CA PRO A 83 -1.01 -5.63 5.57
C PRO A 83 -0.18 -5.30 6.82
N ASN A 84 1.04 -5.81 6.87
CA ASN A 84 2.11 -5.45 7.79
C ASN A 84 3.39 -5.20 6.98
N TRP A 85 4.15 -4.16 7.29
CA TRP A 85 5.26 -3.73 6.44
C TRP A 85 6.44 -3.23 7.24
N THR A 86 7.62 -3.21 6.63
CA THR A 86 8.83 -2.59 7.19
C THR A 86 8.58 -1.13 7.54
N LYS A 87 8.62 -0.79 8.83
CA LYS A 87 8.37 0.58 9.35
C LYS A 87 9.63 1.45 9.35
N GLU A 88 10.79 0.82 9.31
CA GLU A 88 12.08 1.50 9.27
C GLU A 88 12.41 1.99 7.86
N PRO A 89 13.17 3.08 7.72
CA PRO A 89 13.68 3.52 6.42
C PRO A 89 14.54 2.44 5.75
N VAL A 90 14.22 2.09 4.51
CA VAL A 90 14.95 1.12 3.69
C VAL A 90 16.01 1.84 2.86
N ALA A 91 17.29 1.61 3.18
CA ALA A 91 18.42 2.23 2.49
C ALA A 91 18.47 1.86 0.99
N PRO A 92 19.11 2.67 0.13
CA PRO A 92 19.39 2.31 -1.26
C PRO A 92 20.02 0.92 -1.41
N GLY A 93 19.48 0.09 -2.29
CA GLY A 93 19.89 -1.29 -2.52
C GLY A 93 19.43 -2.30 -1.46
N ALA A 94 18.86 -1.84 -0.33
CA ALA A 94 18.33 -2.70 0.70
C ALA A 94 16.91 -3.19 0.38
N LYS A 95 16.53 -4.29 1.03
CA LYS A 95 15.22 -4.92 0.90
C LYS A 95 14.33 -4.60 2.10
N GLY A 96 13.04 -4.45 1.84
CA GLY A 96 11.98 -4.44 2.84
C GLY A 96 10.90 -5.46 2.50
N THR A 97 9.96 -5.65 3.41
CA THR A 97 8.89 -6.63 3.30
C THR A 97 7.51 -6.01 3.53
N LEU A 98 6.52 -6.61 2.89
CA LEU A 98 5.11 -6.35 3.06
C LEU A 98 4.40 -7.70 3.20
N ASP A 99 4.10 -8.08 4.44
CA ASP A 99 3.33 -9.26 4.78
C ASP A 99 1.85 -8.94 4.63
N VAL A 100 1.14 -9.74 3.85
CA VAL A 100 -0.30 -9.56 3.63
C VAL A 100 -1.01 -10.85 4.03
N GLN A 101 -1.94 -10.71 4.97
CA GLN A 101 -2.81 -11.81 5.41
C GLN A 101 -4.22 -11.63 4.86
N PHE A 102 -4.77 -12.65 4.22
CA PHE A 102 -6.17 -12.73 3.79
C PHE A 102 -6.94 -13.70 4.68
N ASP A 103 -8.13 -13.29 5.09
CA ASP A 103 -9.08 -14.08 5.87
C ASP A 103 -10.33 -14.39 5.03
N SER A 104 -10.55 -15.67 4.72
CA SER A 104 -11.66 -16.10 3.86
C SER A 104 -13.00 -16.26 4.59
N ARG A 105 -13.08 -15.92 5.88
CA ARG A 105 -14.34 -15.93 6.63
C ARG A 105 -15.40 -15.09 5.92
N GLY A 106 -16.53 -15.73 5.60
CA GLY A 106 -17.63 -15.11 4.87
C GLY A 106 -17.29 -14.69 3.44
N LYS A 107 -16.29 -15.32 2.79
CA LYS A 107 -15.93 -15.13 1.37
C LYS A 107 -16.11 -16.43 0.60
N GLN A 108 -16.46 -16.33 -0.68
CA GLN A 108 -16.69 -17.45 -1.60
C GLN A 108 -16.39 -17.01 -3.04
N GLY A 109 -16.03 -17.95 -3.90
CA GLY A 109 -15.74 -17.73 -5.32
C GLY A 109 -14.39 -17.04 -5.57
N LEU A 110 -14.22 -16.53 -6.79
CA LEU A 110 -13.01 -15.82 -7.21
C LEU A 110 -12.85 -14.52 -6.42
N ILE A 111 -11.67 -14.33 -5.85
CA ILE A 111 -11.29 -13.17 -5.07
C ILE A 111 -10.10 -12.49 -5.76
N SER A 112 -10.16 -11.17 -5.84
CA SER A 112 -9.02 -10.30 -6.15
C SER A 112 -9.04 -9.14 -5.16
N LYS A 113 -8.05 -9.06 -4.28
CA LYS A 113 -7.89 -8.00 -3.28
C LYS A 113 -6.69 -7.15 -3.60
N GLN A 114 -6.87 -5.86 -3.43
CA GLN A 114 -5.83 -4.87 -3.65
C GLN A 114 -5.26 -4.41 -2.30
N VAL A 115 -3.94 -4.29 -2.23
CA VAL A 115 -3.25 -3.56 -1.17
C VAL A 115 -2.49 -2.40 -1.81
N SER A 116 -2.83 -1.18 -1.39
CA SER A 116 -2.18 0.05 -1.82
C SER A 116 -1.11 0.43 -0.79
N VAL A 117 0.12 0.61 -1.25
CA VAL A 117 1.28 0.97 -0.44
C VAL A 117 1.66 2.39 -0.80
N ARG A 118 1.54 3.33 0.16
CA ARG A 118 1.96 4.71 -0.03
C ARG A 118 3.34 4.93 0.59
N ALA A 119 4.23 5.53 -0.17
CA ALA A 119 5.62 5.77 0.22
C ALA A 119 6.12 7.11 -0.33
N ASN A 120 7.34 7.48 0.06
CA ASN A 120 8.06 8.66 -0.44
C ASN A 120 8.64 8.49 -1.86
N THR A 121 7.99 7.71 -2.70
CA THR A 121 8.41 7.38 -4.07
C THR A 121 7.61 8.18 -5.10
N GLN A 122 8.02 8.18 -6.37
CA GLN A 122 7.19 8.68 -7.48
C GLN A 122 6.92 7.55 -8.48
N PRO A 123 5.66 7.11 -8.68
CA PRO A 123 4.45 7.55 -7.98
C PRO A 123 4.46 7.24 -6.48
N SER A 124 3.70 8.02 -5.70
CA SER A 124 3.62 7.88 -4.24
C SER A 124 2.90 6.61 -3.80
N THR A 125 2.07 6.03 -4.67
CA THR A 125 1.30 4.82 -4.39
C THR A 125 1.71 3.69 -5.32
N THR A 126 2.09 2.56 -4.75
CA THR A 126 2.30 1.29 -5.45
C THR A 126 1.21 0.31 -5.06
N VAL A 127 0.70 -0.45 -6.02
CA VAL A 127 -0.41 -1.37 -5.81
C VAL A 127 0.04 -2.80 -6.01
N ILE A 128 -0.35 -3.68 -5.08
CA ILE A 128 -0.17 -5.13 -5.21
C ILE A 128 -1.50 -5.87 -5.06
N TYR A 129 -1.54 -7.12 -5.51
CA TYR A 129 -2.75 -7.94 -5.53
C TYR A 129 -2.58 -9.29 -4.82
N ILE A 130 -3.62 -9.71 -4.11
CA ILE A 130 -3.81 -11.10 -3.72
C ILE A 130 -5.04 -11.65 -4.45
N LYS A 131 -4.87 -12.79 -5.11
CA LYS A 131 -5.88 -13.47 -5.90
C LYS A 131 -6.06 -14.91 -5.44
N GLY A 132 -7.19 -15.49 -5.83
CA GLY A 132 -7.45 -16.91 -5.71
C GLY A 132 -8.94 -17.19 -5.67
N ASN A 133 -9.31 -18.37 -5.22
CA ASN A 133 -10.69 -18.84 -5.20
C ASN A 133 -11.02 -19.47 -3.85
N VAL A 134 -12.13 -19.05 -3.25
CA VAL A 134 -12.63 -19.66 -2.01
C VAL A 134 -13.72 -20.64 -2.40
N LEU A 135 -13.44 -21.94 -2.22
CA LEU A 135 -14.36 -23.01 -2.56
C LEU A 135 -15.68 -22.87 -1.79
N THR A 136 -16.77 -23.36 -2.37
CA THR A 136 -18.04 -23.47 -1.65
C THR A 136 -17.96 -24.61 -0.62
N LYS A 137 -18.71 -24.49 0.47
CA LYS A 137 -18.90 -25.59 1.42
C LYS A 137 -19.70 -26.73 0.80
#